data_AF-A0A3M1FEY1-F1
#
_entry.id   AF-A0A3M1FEY1-F1
#
_cell.length_a   1.000
_cell.length_b   1.000
_cell.length_c   1.000
_cell.angle_alpha   90.00
_cell.angle_beta   90.00
_cell.angle_gamma   90.00
#
_symmetry.space_group_name_H-M   'P 1'
#
loop_
_entity.id
_entity.type
_entity.pdbx_description
1 polymer ?
#
loop_
_entity_poly.entity_id
_entity_poly.type
_entity_poly.pdbx_seq_one_letter_code
_entity_poly.pdbx_strand_id
1 'polypeptide(L)'
;ALYSIVWSLVLLYKNRNVVSKEIKKVYLEKRKMRYMYILFTLSSLIFVFLSPPNMLVLTIGITVLLLIYPYLYIIVKSVENVGMIKWVDVNKLVEGDWVAEPVKVKGKVICGPKDLGLEKEQIKALKKHRVKKVLIKEGIAFVPSILLGVIATLIYGNFIFFILT
;
A
#
# COMPACT_ATOMS: atom_id res chain seq x y z
N ALA A 1 2.94 12.22 2.25
CA ALA A 1 3.79 11.07 2.60
C ALA A 1 3.92 10.86 4.11
N LEU A 2 4.23 11.90 4.90
CA LEU A 2 4.37 11.74 6.37
C LEU A 2 3.06 11.27 7.03
N TYR A 3 1.93 11.89 6.68
CA TYR A 3 0.62 11.50 7.20
C TYR A 3 0.27 10.03 6.92
N SER A 4 0.50 9.53 5.71
CA SER A 4 0.24 8.13 5.36
C SER A 4 1.11 7.14 6.15
N ILE A 5 2.35 7.52 6.45
CA ILE A 5 3.25 6.72 7.30
C ILE A 5 2.71 6.71 8.73
N VAL A 6 2.42 7.89 9.30
CA VAL A 6 1.88 8.00 10.66
C VAL A 6 0.57 7.24 10.79
N TRP A 7 -0.35 7.38 9.84
CA TRP A 7 -1.61 6.65 9.81
C TRP A 7 -1.41 5.14 9.73
N SER A 8 -0.46 4.67 8.92
CA SER A 8 -0.14 3.25 8.83
C SER A 8 0.42 2.71 10.16
N LEU A 9 1.24 3.50 10.86
CA LEU A 9 1.74 3.15 12.20
C LEU A 9 0.62 3.10 13.24
N VAL A 10 -0.33 4.04 13.18
CA VAL A 10 -1.52 4.04 14.05
C VAL A 10 -2.36 2.78 13.80
N LEU A 11 -2.59 2.41 12.54
CA LEU A 11 -3.30 1.18 12.18
C LEU A 11 -2.58 -0.09 12.65
N LEU A 12 -1.25 -0.11 12.51
CA LEU A 12 -0.40 -1.20 12.99
C LEU A 12 -0.53 -1.38 14.50
N TYR A 13 -0.50 -0.28 15.26
CA TYR A 13 -0.61 -0.31 16.72
C TYR A 13 -2.02 -0.72 17.18
N LYS A 14 -3.07 -0.08 16.63
CA LYS A 14 -4.47 -0.32 17.01
C LYS A 14 -4.92 -1.76 16.75
N ASN A 15 -4.46 -2.35 15.64
CA ASN A 15 -4.85 -3.69 15.21
C ASN A 15 -3.72 -4.73 15.33
N ARG A 16 -2.75 -4.54 16.23
CA ARG A 16 -1.50 -5.32 16.31
C ARG A 16 -1.68 -6.84 16.24
N ASN A 17 -2.72 -7.38 16.89
CA ASN A 17 -2.97 -8.82 16.95
C ASN A 17 -3.48 -9.38 15.62
N VAL A 18 -4.25 -8.59 14.86
CA VAL A 18 -4.78 -8.99 13.56
C VAL A 18 -3.70 -8.78 12.50
N VAL A 19 -3.00 -7.64 12.55
CA VAL A 19 -1.91 -7.34 11.61
C VAL A 19 -0.76 -8.32 11.74
N SER A 20 -0.36 -8.71 12.96
CA SER A 20 0.69 -9.72 13.14
C SER A 20 0.33 -11.09 12.55
N LYS A 21 -0.95 -11.50 12.59
CA LYS A 21 -1.43 -12.71 11.92
C LYS A 21 -1.34 -12.56 10.40
N GLU A 22 -1.74 -11.42 9.86
CA GLU A 22 -1.66 -11.14 8.43
C GLU A 22 -0.21 -11.04 7.94
N ILE A 23 0.71 -10.49 8.73
CA ILE A 23 2.16 -10.47 8.45
C ILE A 23 2.69 -11.89 8.28
N LYS A 24 2.34 -12.81 9.20
CA LYS A 24 2.74 -14.21 9.08
C LYS A 24 2.19 -14.84 7.80
N LYS A 25 0.93 -14.59 7.47
CA LYS A 25 0.28 -15.10 6.25
C LYS A 25 0.98 -14.58 4.99
N VAL A 26 1.16 -13.27 4.85
CA VAL A 26 1.82 -12.65 3.70
C VAL A 26 3.28 -13.08 3.59
N TYR A 27 3.98 -13.22 4.72
CA TYR A 27 5.36 -13.71 4.76
C TYR A 27 5.50 -15.13 4.19
N LEU A 28 4.54 -16.01 4.48
CA LEU A 28 4.52 -17.37 3.94
C LEU A 28 4.13 -17.40 2.45
N GLU A 29 3.12 -16.60 2.06
CA GLU A 29 2.65 -16.52 0.67
C GLU A 29 3.73 -15.98 -0.28
N LYS A 30 4.51 -14.99 0.17
CA LYS A 30 5.55 -14.33 -0.65
C LYS A 30 6.94 -14.96 -0.53
N ARG A 31 7.02 -16.24 -0.17
CA ARG A 31 8.30 -16.96 0.01
C ARG A 31 9.20 -16.91 -1.23
N LYS A 32 8.66 -17.04 -2.44
CA LYS A 32 9.43 -16.94 -3.71
C LYS A 32 10.06 -15.56 -3.90
N MET A 33 9.28 -14.50 -3.65
CA MET A 33 9.77 -13.11 -3.71
C MET A 33 10.93 -12.91 -2.71
N ARG A 34 10.80 -13.42 -1.48
CA ARG A 34 11.86 -13.30 -0.46
C ARG A 34 13.16 -13.97 -0.90
N TYR A 35 13.11 -15.19 -1.45
CA TYR A 35 14.31 -15.85 -1.94
C TYR A 35 14.99 -15.08 -3.08
N MET A 36 14.20 -14.47 -3.96
CA MET A 36 14.72 -13.60 -5.01
C MET A 36 15.45 -12.37 -4.43
N TYR A 37 14.88 -11.69 -3.43
CA TYR A 37 15.55 -10.57 -2.75
C TYR A 37 16.80 -10.99 -1.98
N ILE A 38 16.80 -12.17 -1.34
CA ILE A 38 17.99 -12.72 -0.68
C ILE A 38 19.10 -12.94 -1.70
N LEU A 39 18.78 -13.54 -2.85
CA LEU A 39 19.75 -13.75 -3.93
C LEU A 39 20.33 -12.42 -4.44
N PHE A 40 19.48 -11.41 -4.68
CA PHE A 40 19.93 -10.07 -5.07
C PHE A 40 20.75 -9.37 -3.98
N THR A 41 20.43 -9.59 -2.71
CA THR A 41 21.21 -9.03 -1.60
C THR A 41 22.59 -9.67 -1.55
N LEU A 42 22.67 -11.00 -1.70
CA LEU A 42 23.95 -11.73 -1.76
C LEU A 42 24.80 -11.31 -2.95
N SER A 43 24.21 -11.13 -4.13
CA SER A 43 24.95 -10.61 -5.29
C SER A 43 25.44 -9.19 -5.04
N SER A 44 24.60 -8.31 -4.47
CA SER A 44 25.00 -6.94 -4.14
C SER A 44 26.15 -6.88 -3.12
N LEU A 45 26.20 -7.82 -2.16
CA LEU A 45 27.30 -7.91 -1.19
C LEU A 45 28.62 -8.24 -1.88
N ILE A 46 28.63 -9.12 -2.89
CA ILE A 46 29.83 -9.38 -3.70
C ILE A 46 30.27 -8.10 -4.42
N PHE A 47 29.33 -7.33 -4.96
CA PHE A 47 29.63 -6.05 -5.60
C PHE A 47 30.22 -5.00 -4.64
N VAL A 48 29.82 -4.99 -3.36
CA VAL A 48 30.42 -4.09 -2.36
C VAL A 48 31.93 -4.32 -2.25
N PHE A 49 32.39 -5.58 -2.25
CA PHE A 49 33.82 -5.90 -2.20
C PHE A 49 34.59 -5.58 -3.49
N LEU A 50 33.90 -5.55 -4.64
CA LEU A 50 34.47 -5.21 -5.94
C LEU A 50 34.41 -3.71 -6.26
N SER A 51 33.71 -2.92 -5.42
CA SER A 51 33.45 -1.51 -5.70
C SER A 51 34.66 -0.62 -5.41
N PRO A 52 34.95 0.36 -6.27
CA PRO A 52 35.98 1.36 -5.97
C PRO A 52 35.54 2.27 -4.79
N PRO A 53 36.47 2.90 -4.05
CA PRO A 53 36.17 3.64 -2.83
C PRO A 53 35.13 4.76 -3.02
N ASN A 54 35.13 5.42 -4.17
CA ASN A 54 34.18 6.49 -4.52
C ASN A 54 32.73 6.01 -4.69
N MET A 55 32.50 4.72 -4.93
CA MET A 55 31.16 4.13 -5.10
C MET A 55 30.68 3.33 -3.89
N LEU A 56 31.56 3.09 -2.91
CA LEU A 56 31.31 2.19 -1.78
C LEU A 56 30.10 2.61 -0.94
N VAL A 57 29.92 3.91 -0.70
CA VAL A 57 28.75 4.42 0.05
C VAL A 57 27.44 4.13 -0.70
N LEU A 58 27.43 4.32 -2.02
CA LEU A 58 26.26 4.07 -2.86
C LEU A 58 25.92 2.57 -2.88
N THR A 59 26.91 1.70 -3.06
CA THR A 59 26.68 0.25 -3.12
C THR A 59 26.23 -0.32 -1.78
N ILE A 60 26.80 0.13 -0.67
CA ILE A 60 26.29 -0.19 0.68
C ILE A 60 24.83 0.28 0.83
N GLY A 61 24.51 1.51 0.42
CA GLY A 61 23.16 2.05 0.50
C GLY A 61 22.14 1.18 -0.25
N ILE A 62 22.48 0.75 -1.47
CA ILE A 62 21.65 -0.16 -2.27
C ILE A 62 21.49 -1.52 -1.60
N THR A 63 22.57 -2.10 -1.07
CA THR A 63 22.53 -3.39 -0.36
C THR A 63 21.62 -3.34 0.88
N VAL A 64 21.74 -2.29 1.69
CA VAL A 64 20.87 -2.09 2.86
C VAL A 64 19.41 -1.94 2.43
N LEU A 65 19.14 -1.20 1.36
CA LEU A 65 17.79 -1.04 0.83
C LEU A 65 17.22 -2.38 0.35
N LEU A 66 17.98 -3.19 -0.39
CA LEU A 66 17.57 -4.52 -0.84
C LEU A 66 17.26 -5.46 0.32
N LEU A 67 18.00 -5.36 1.43
CA LEU A 67 17.78 -6.16 2.63
C LEU A 67 16.46 -5.78 3.32
N ILE A 68 16.18 -4.48 3.46
CA ILE A 68 15.04 -3.97 4.23
C ILE A 68 13.73 -4.01 3.43
N TYR A 69 13.80 -3.75 2.12
CA TYR A 69 12.65 -3.62 1.23
C TYR A 69 11.62 -4.77 1.31
N PRO A 70 11.99 -6.07 1.26
CA PRO A 70 11.00 -7.14 1.32
C PRO A 70 10.20 -7.15 2.63
N TYR A 71 10.81 -6.74 3.74
CA TYR A 71 10.12 -6.64 5.03
C TYR A 71 9.18 -5.44 5.07
N LEU A 72 9.61 -4.28 4.54
CA LEU A 72 8.74 -3.11 4.39
C LEU A 72 7.52 -3.44 3.53
N TYR A 73 7.73 -4.12 2.39
CA TYR A 73 6.65 -4.56 1.52
C TYR A 73 5.63 -5.44 2.26
N ILE A 74 6.10 -6.43 3.03
CA ILE A 74 5.22 -7.31 3.81
C ILE A 74 4.41 -6.50 4.83
N ILE A 75 5.06 -5.61 5.58
CA ILE A 75 4.38 -4.78 6.60
C ILE A 75 3.31 -3.89 5.93
N VAL A 76 3.67 -3.17 4.89
CA VAL A 76 2.74 -2.29 4.16
C VAL A 76 1.57 -3.09 3.61
N LYS A 77 1.83 -4.26 3.00
CA LYS A 77 0.78 -5.10 2.44
C LYS A 77 -0.15 -5.66 3.51
N SER A 78 0.37 -6.04 4.66
CA SER A 78 -0.45 -6.51 5.78
C SER A 78 -1.30 -5.39 6.39
N VAL A 79 -0.76 -4.17 6.51
CA VAL A 79 -1.55 -3.01 6.98
C VAL A 79 -2.66 -2.67 5.98
N GLU A 80 -2.39 -2.73 4.68
CA GLU A 80 -3.39 -2.54 3.64
C GLU A 80 -4.51 -3.60 3.75
N ASN A 81 -4.15 -4.88 3.83
CA ASN A 81 -5.12 -5.98 3.92
C ASN A 81 -6.03 -5.89 5.15
N VAL A 82 -5.51 -5.40 6.28
CA VAL A 82 -6.28 -5.32 7.54
C VAL A 82 -7.02 -4.00 7.69
N GLY A 83 -6.38 -2.89 7.31
CA GLY A 83 -6.87 -1.53 7.58
C GLY A 83 -7.66 -0.90 6.44
N MET A 84 -7.44 -1.34 5.19
CA MET A 84 -8.01 -0.71 3.99
C MET A 84 -9.01 -1.61 3.27
N ILE A 85 -8.87 -2.93 3.37
CA ILE A 85 -9.80 -3.88 2.73
C ILE A 85 -10.92 -4.23 3.71
N LYS A 86 -12.16 -3.83 3.40
CA LYS A 86 -13.30 -3.93 4.32
C LYS A 86 -14.56 -4.40 3.60
N TRP A 87 -15.36 -5.21 4.29
CA TRP A 87 -16.70 -5.54 3.85
C TRP A 87 -17.66 -4.40 4.18
N VAL A 88 -18.27 -3.82 3.16
CA VAL A 88 -19.25 -2.75 3.29
C VAL A 88 -20.60 -3.20 2.76
N ASP A 89 -21.67 -2.89 3.50
CA ASP A 89 -23.03 -3.19 3.08
C ASP A 89 -23.39 -2.41 1.82
N VAL A 90 -24.09 -3.05 0.88
CA VAL A 90 -24.45 -2.42 -0.41
C VAL A 90 -25.27 -1.14 -0.24
N ASN A 91 -25.97 -0.98 0.89
CA ASN A 91 -26.72 0.22 1.21
C ASN A 91 -25.84 1.42 1.60
N LYS A 92 -24.60 1.18 2.01
CA LYS A 92 -23.61 2.20 2.39
C LYS A 92 -22.63 2.53 1.26
N LEU A 93 -22.67 1.78 0.15
CA LEU A 93 -21.81 2.04 -1.00
C LEU A 93 -22.16 3.40 -1.62
N VAL A 94 -21.13 4.14 -1.96
CA VAL A 94 -21.21 5.41 -2.65
C VAL A 94 -20.50 5.34 -4.00
N GLU A 95 -20.85 6.27 -4.88
CA GLU A 95 -20.17 6.39 -6.17
C GLU A 95 -18.67 6.70 -5.95
N GLY A 96 -17.81 6.02 -6.68
CA GLY A 96 -16.35 6.14 -6.54
C GLY A 96 -15.70 5.16 -5.57
N ASP A 97 -16.46 4.35 -4.81
CA ASP A 97 -15.90 3.30 -3.96
C ASP A 97 -15.09 2.28 -4.79
N TRP A 98 -13.86 1.98 -4.38
CA TRP A 98 -12.99 1.03 -5.10
C TRP A 98 -13.28 -0.41 -4.67
N VAL A 99 -13.66 -1.28 -5.62
CA VAL A 99 -13.95 -2.69 -5.34
C VAL A 99 -12.66 -3.51 -5.27
N ALA A 100 -12.43 -4.22 -4.16
CA ALA A 100 -11.22 -5.03 -3.98
C ALA A 100 -11.26 -6.36 -4.75
N GLU A 101 -12.45 -6.95 -4.91
CA GLU A 101 -12.65 -8.25 -5.56
C GLU A 101 -13.83 -8.24 -6.53
N PRO A 102 -13.74 -8.92 -7.70
CA PRO A 102 -14.81 -8.90 -8.69
C PRO A 102 -16.10 -9.50 -8.14
N VAL A 103 -17.19 -8.74 -8.20
CA VAL A 103 -18.52 -9.20 -7.81
C VAL A 103 -19.23 -9.76 -9.04
N LYS A 104 -19.47 -11.07 -9.03
CA LYS A 104 -20.17 -11.78 -10.10
C LYS A 104 -21.59 -12.13 -9.68
N VAL A 105 -22.55 -11.86 -10.55
CA VAL A 105 -23.94 -12.30 -10.39
C VAL A 105 -24.36 -13.05 -11.63
N LYS A 106 -24.85 -14.30 -11.44
CA LYS A 106 -25.24 -15.20 -12.53
C LYS A 106 -24.17 -15.33 -13.63
N GLY A 107 -22.90 -15.41 -13.23
CA GLY A 107 -21.75 -15.55 -14.14
C GLY A 107 -21.25 -14.26 -14.80
N LYS A 108 -21.99 -13.14 -14.71
CA LYS A 108 -21.56 -11.83 -15.22
C LYS A 108 -20.88 -11.01 -14.13
N VAL A 109 -19.77 -10.36 -14.45
CA VAL A 109 -19.09 -9.41 -13.55
C VAL A 109 -19.90 -8.12 -13.56
N ILE A 110 -20.39 -7.69 -12.39
CA ILE A 110 -21.09 -6.41 -12.23
C ILE A 110 -20.08 -5.29 -12.03
N CYS A 111 -19.10 -5.52 -11.16
CA CYS A 111 -18.04 -4.60 -10.84
C CYS A 111 -16.80 -5.36 -10.38
N GLY A 112 -15.63 -4.73 -10.42
CA GLY A 112 -14.39 -5.33 -9.94
C GLY A 112 -13.22 -4.35 -9.85
N PRO A 113 -12.04 -4.85 -9.48
CA PRO A 113 -10.87 -4.02 -9.20
C PRO A 113 -10.27 -3.30 -10.42
N LYS A 114 -10.77 -3.59 -11.62
CA LYS A 114 -10.38 -2.91 -12.87
C LYS A 114 -11.17 -1.62 -13.10
N ASP A 115 -12.31 -1.46 -12.41
CA ASP A 115 -13.13 -0.28 -12.52
C ASP A 115 -12.48 0.87 -11.73
N LEU A 116 -12.60 2.10 -12.20
CA LEU A 116 -12.03 3.30 -11.53
C LEU A 116 -12.80 3.71 -10.26
N GLY A 117 -13.78 2.92 -9.88
CA GLY A 117 -14.71 3.17 -8.78
C GLY A 117 -16.10 2.64 -9.15
N LEU A 118 -16.97 2.48 -8.17
CA LEU A 118 -18.35 2.08 -8.41
C LEU A 118 -19.14 3.20 -9.07
N GLU A 119 -19.81 2.88 -10.17
CA GLU A 119 -20.81 3.75 -10.78
C GLU A 119 -22.19 3.56 -10.14
N LYS A 120 -23.06 4.58 -10.21
CA LYS A 120 -24.45 4.48 -9.70
C LYS A 120 -25.23 3.30 -10.28
N GLU A 121 -24.98 2.97 -11.54
CA GLU A 121 -25.65 1.87 -12.25
C GLU A 121 -25.23 0.51 -11.68
N GLN A 122 -23.95 0.34 -11.38
CA GLN A 122 -23.41 -0.86 -10.73
C GLN A 122 -24.00 -1.01 -9.33
N ILE A 123 -24.09 0.08 -8.54
CA ILE A 123 -24.71 0.05 -7.20
C ILE A 123 -26.19 -0.35 -7.28
N LYS A 124 -26.95 0.19 -8.25
CA LYS A 124 -28.33 -0.22 -8.50
C LYS A 124 -28.43 -1.70 -8.87
N ALA A 125 -27.53 -2.20 -9.71
CA ALA A 125 -27.48 -3.61 -10.10
C ALA A 125 -27.19 -4.51 -8.88
N LEU A 126 -26.26 -4.13 -8.01
CA LEU A 126 -25.96 -4.85 -6.76
C LEU A 126 -27.18 -4.94 -5.84
N LYS A 127 -27.89 -3.81 -5.66
CA LYS A 127 -29.14 -3.76 -4.87
C LYS A 127 -30.24 -4.64 -5.47
N LYS A 128 -30.44 -4.56 -6.79
CA LYS A 128 -31.43 -5.37 -7.52
C LYS A 128 -31.20 -6.87 -7.35
N HIS A 129 -29.94 -7.29 -7.32
CA HIS A 129 -29.55 -8.69 -7.15
C HIS A 129 -29.39 -9.13 -5.70
N ARG A 130 -29.78 -8.29 -4.73
CA ARG A 130 -29.73 -8.58 -3.28
C ARG A 130 -28.35 -8.98 -2.78
N VAL A 131 -27.28 -8.41 -3.37
CA VAL A 131 -25.93 -8.54 -2.82
C VAL A 131 -25.92 -7.83 -1.47
N LYS A 132 -25.48 -8.53 -0.42
CA LYS A 132 -25.49 -7.97 0.94
C LYS A 132 -24.29 -7.06 1.19
N LYS A 133 -23.10 -7.55 0.84
CA LYS A 133 -21.83 -6.88 1.12
C LYS A 133 -20.91 -6.97 -0.08
N VAL A 134 -20.08 -5.94 -0.25
CA VAL A 134 -19.01 -5.89 -1.25
C VAL A 134 -17.71 -5.60 -0.52
N LEU A 135 -16.64 -6.24 -0.95
CA LEU A 135 -15.31 -6.00 -0.44
C LEU A 135 -14.75 -4.76 -1.14
N ILE A 136 -14.57 -3.67 -0.40
CA ILE A 136 -14.01 -2.43 -0.92
C ILE A 136 -12.60 -2.21 -0.38
N LYS A 137 -11.82 -1.42 -1.13
CA LYS A 137 -10.50 -0.95 -0.76
C LYS A 137 -10.57 0.55 -0.44
N GLU A 138 -10.65 0.85 0.84
CA GLU A 138 -10.66 2.22 1.36
C GLU A 138 -9.25 2.79 1.35
N GLY A 139 -9.05 3.89 0.62
CA GLY A 139 -7.76 4.58 0.59
C GLY A 139 -7.47 5.35 1.88
N ILE A 140 -6.22 5.78 2.04
CA ILE A 140 -5.89 6.83 3.02
C ILE A 140 -6.36 8.15 2.43
N ALA A 141 -7.14 8.93 3.17
CA ALA A 141 -7.51 10.28 2.77
C ALA A 141 -6.23 11.09 2.49
N PHE A 142 -6.04 11.52 1.25
CA PHE A 142 -4.83 12.24 0.84
C PHE A 142 -4.93 13.75 1.08
N VAL A 143 -6.15 14.27 1.28
CA VAL A 143 -6.43 15.69 1.54
C VAL A 143 -5.58 16.27 2.69
N PRO A 144 -5.41 15.61 3.86
CA PRO A 144 -4.53 16.10 4.92
C PRO A 144 -3.07 16.20 4.48
N SER A 145 -2.60 15.26 3.65
CA SER A 145 -1.22 15.31 3.12
C SER A 145 -1.02 16.49 2.19
N ILE A 146 -2.00 16.78 1.33
CA ILE A 146 -1.95 17.94 0.42
C ILE A 146 -1.94 19.23 1.24
N LEU A 147 -2.86 19.37 2.20
CA LEU A 147 -2.94 20.58 3.03
C LEU A 147 -1.63 20.84 3.78
N LEU A 148 -1.05 19.81 4.42
CA LEU A 148 0.24 19.93 5.09
C LEU A 148 1.37 20.32 4.12
N GLY A 149 1.35 19.78 2.91
CA GLY A 149 2.31 20.16 1.86
C GLY A 149 2.18 21.62 1.46
N VAL A 150 0.94 22.10 1.25
CA VAL A 150 0.68 23.52 0.92
C VAL A 150 1.13 24.44 2.06
N ILE A 151 0.82 24.12 3.31
CA ILE A 151 1.25 24.92 4.48
C ILE A 151 2.78 24.95 4.57
N ALA A 152 3.44 23.80 4.40
CA ALA A 152 4.90 23.75 4.42
C ALA A 152 5.53 24.61 3.31
N THR A 153 4.99 24.54 2.08
CA THR A 153 5.46 25.38 0.97
C THR A 153 5.22 26.86 1.24
N LEU A 154 4.11 27.24 1.87
CA LEU A 154 3.85 28.65 2.21
C LEU A 154 4.80 29.19 3.29
N ILE A 155 5.20 28.35 4.26
CA ILE A 155 6.10 28.76 5.35
C ILE A 155 7.56 28.78 4.90
N TYR A 156 8.01 27.73 4.22
CA TYR A 156 9.43 27.53 3.89
C TYR A 156 9.77 27.95 2.46
N GLY A 157 8.79 28.35 1.66
CA GLY A 157 8.98 28.70 0.26
C GLY A 157 9.54 27.52 -0.54
N ASN A 158 10.55 27.79 -1.36
CA ASN A 158 11.20 26.75 -2.15
C ASN A 158 12.25 26.00 -1.31
N PHE A 159 11.78 25.01 -0.55
CA PHE A 159 12.62 24.15 0.29
C PHE A 159 13.78 23.49 -0.50
N ILE A 160 13.60 23.23 -1.79
CA ILE A 160 14.66 22.69 -2.68
C ILE A 160 15.79 23.70 -2.84
N PHE A 161 15.47 24.99 -2.98
CA PHE A 161 16.48 26.05 -3.14
C PHE A 161 17.31 26.22 -1.87
N PHE A 162 16.69 26.06 -0.70
CA PHE A 162 17.36 26.14 0.61
C PHE A 162 18.33 24.98 0.88
N ILE A 163 18.11 23.80 0.28
CA ILE A 163 19.01 22.64 0.44
C ILE A 163 20.14 22.64 -0.59
N LEU A 164 19.89 23.20 -1.78
CA LEU A 164 20.85 23.23 -2.88
C LEU A 164 21.79 24.45 -2.89
N THR A 165 21.53 25.44 -2.04
CA THR A 165 22.34 26.65 -1.87
C THR A 165 22.97 26.65 -0.48
#